data_AF-A0A9W6XNU8-F1
#
_entry.id   AF-A0A9W6XNU8-F1
#
_cell.length_a   1.000
_cell.length_b   1.000
_cell.length_c   1.000
_cell.angle_alpha   90.00
_cell.angle_beta   90.00
_cell.angle_gamma   90.00
#
_symmetry.space_group_name_H-M   'P 1'
#
loop_
_entity.id
_entity.type
_entity.pdbx_description
1 polymer ?
#
loop_
_entity_poly.entity_id
_entity_poly.type
_entity_poly.pdbx_seq_one_letter_code
_entity_poly.pdbx_strand_id
1 'polypeptide(L)'
;MVRLGVKIKRRGKVPQRRKQKPLRKFKTKFVRDPKVQQVWDHNLTTRQNYVNLGLQADPNAHDALRKSIEGAEGTLEAADEARLFEVPDSDFLGERNPKRAANYVSEEEAKYLRKLIAKHGEDYKKMERDIKTNNMQWTEQKLRRRCARLALLDANIINKPQQTEGAQG
;
A
#
# COMPACT_ATOMS: atom_id res chain seq x y z
N MET A 1 -31.57 -80.58 -9.50
CA MET A 1 -30.73 -80.37 -10.71
C MET A 1 -30.04 -79.02 -10.60
N VAL A 2 -28.71 -79.01 -10.42
CA VAL A 2 -27.90 -77.78 -10.47
C VAL A 2 -26.82 -78.02 -11.52
N ARG A 3 -26.83 -77.24 -12.61
CA ARG A 3 -25.77 -77.32 -13.63
C ARG A 3 -24.49 -76.72 -13.03
N LEU A 4 -23.50 -77.59 -12.77
CA LEU A 4 -22.14 -77.16 -12.49
C LEU A 4 -21.49 -76.65 -13.78
N GLY A 5 -20.96 -75.42 -13.73
CA GLY A 5 -19.86 -74.99 -14.58
C GLY A 5 -20.20 -74.08 -15.77
N VAL A 6 -20.18 -72.77 -15.55
CA VAL A 6 -19.56 -71.86 -16.51
C VAL A 6 -18.66 -70.90 -15.74
N LYS A 7 -17.34 -71.04 -15.92
CA LYS A 7 -16.34 -70.14 -15.33
C LYS A 7 -16.48 -68.78 -16.02
N ILE A 8 -17.09 -67.79 -15.37
CA ILE A 8 -17.25 -66.44 -15.92
C ILE A 8 -15.85 -65.91 -16.26
N LYS A 9 -15.54 -65.78 -17.57
CA LYS A 9 -14.27 -65.21 -18.01
C LYS A 9 -14.20 -63.78 -17.49
N ARG A 10 -13.33 -63.52 -16.52
CA ARG A 10 -13.05 -62.15 -16.05
C ARG A 10 -12.51 -61.38 -17.26
N ARG A 11 -13.27 -60.38 -17.74
CA ARG A 11 -12.79 -59.49 -18.80
C ARG A 11 -11.48 -58.86 -18.33
N GLY A 12 -10.42 -58.97 -19.12
CA GLY A 12 -9.13 -58.35 -18.80
C GLY A 12 -9.33 -56.87 -18.54
N LYS A 13 -8.76 -56.33 -17.45
CA LYS A 13 -8.84 -54.89 -17.18
C LYS A 13 -8.17 -54.15 -18.34
N VAL A 14 -8.89 -53.23 -18.97
CA VAL A 14 -8.30 -52.33 -19.96
C VAL A 14 -7.29 -51.44 -19.23
N PRO A 15 -5.99 -51.44 -19.60
CA PRO A 15 -5.00 -50.60 -18.95
C PRO A 15 -5.34 -49.13 -19.19
N GLN A 16 -5.90 -48.48 -18.18
CA GLN A 16 -6.28 -47.07 -18.25
C GLN A 16 -5.08 -46.19 -17.87
N ARG A 17 -4.34 -45.70 -18.87
CA ARG A 17 -3.20 -44.79 -18.63
C ARG A 17 -3.72 -43.38 -18.37
N ARG A 18 -3.82 -42.97 -17.10
CA ARG A 18 -4.14 -41.59 -16.74
C ARG A 18 -2.94 -40.70 -17.07
N LYS A 19 -3.13 -39.67 -17.92
CA LYS A 19 -2.13 -38.62 -18.14
C LYS A 19 -2.03 -37.79 -16.86
N GLN A 20 -1.12 -38.15 -15.95
CA GLN A 20 -0.80 -37.26 -14.85
C GLN A 20 -0.21 -35.99 -15.45
N LYS A 21 -0.80 -34.83 -15.13
CA LYS A 21 -0.17 -33.55 -15.47
C LYS A 21 1.24 -33.61 -14.88
N PRO A 22 2.31 -33.34 -15.67
CA PRO A 22 3.62 -33.24 -15.06
C PRO A 22 3.49 -32.22 -13.94
N LEU A 23 3.82 -32.62 -12.70
CA LEU A 23 3.94 -31.66 -11.62
C LEU A 23 4.89 -30.61 -12.15
N ARG A 24 4.39 -29.42 -12.50
CA ARG A 24 5.23 -28.28 -12.81
C ARG A 24 5.90 -27.95 -11.49
N LYS A 25 7.01 -28.62 -11.20
CA LYS A 25 7.82 -28.46 -9.99
C LYS A 25 8.52 -27.11 -10.16
N PHE A 26 7.79 -26.04 -9.85
CA PHE A 26 8.24 -24.67 -9.66
C PHE A 26 9.20 -24.11 -10.71
N LYS A 27 8.63 -23.55 -11.77
CA LYS A 27 9.33 -22.59 -12.62
C LYS A 27 8.67 -21.23 -12.40
N THR A 28 8.98 -20.58 -11.28
CA THR A 28 8.69 -19.15 -11.10
C THR A 28 9.69 -18.37 -11.94
N LYS A 29 9.53 -18.43 -13.27
CA LYS A 29 10.41 -17.77 -14.25
C LYS A 29 10.12 -16.28 -14.40
N PHE A 30 9.52 -15.64 -13.40
CA PHE A 30 9.07 -14.27 -13.55
C PHE A 30 9.60 -13.40 -12.43
N VAL A 31 10.82 -12.92 -12.63
CA VAL A 31 11.36 -11.75 -11.97
C VAL A 31 11.06 -10.58 -12.90
N ARG A 32 10.31 -9.58 -12.47
CA ARG A 32 9.87 -8.47 -13.36
C ARG A 32 10.93 -7.38 -13.54
N ASP A 33 11.75 -7.14 -12.52
CA ASP A 33 12.75 -6.09 -12.52
C ASP A 33 14.01 -6.54 -13.29
N PRO A 34 14.47 -5.79 -14.31
CA PRO A 34 15.66 -6.14 -15.08
C PRO A 34 16.94 -6.24 -14.24
N LYS A 35 17.08 -5.45 -13.16
CA LYS A 35 18.27 -5.53 -12.29
C LYS A 35 18.28 -6.83 -11.50
N VAL A 36 17.12 -7.21 -10.97
CA VAL A 36 16.98 -8.47 -10.20
C VAL A 36 17.17 -9.67 -11.13
N GLN A 37 16.70 -9.60 -12.38
CA GLN A 37 16.90 -10.67 -13.37
C GLN A 37 18.38 -10.98 -13.62
N GLN A 38 19.27 -9.99 -13.61
CA GLN A 38 20.70 -10.20 -13.85
C GLN A 38 21.38 -11.04 -12.76
N VAL A 39 20.93 -10.90 -11.52
CA VAL A 39 21.52 -11.57 -10.35
C VAL A 39 20.77 -12.86 -9.98
N TRP A 40 19.54 -13.04 -10.48
CA TRP A 40 18.67 -14.15 -10.10
C TRP A 40 19.03 -15.48 -10.77
N ASP A 41 19.53 -16.45 -9.98
CA ASP A 41 19.81 -17.80 -10.46
C ASP A 41 18.57 -18.71 -10.28
N HIS A 42 18.13 -19.34 -11.38
CA HIS A 42 16.97 -20.23 -11.38
C HIS A 42 17.28 -21.63 -10.81
N ASN A 43 18.55 -21.96 -10.60
CA ASN A 43 18.97 -23.22 -9.99
C ASN A 43 19.01 -23.14 -8.46
N LEU A 44 19.05 -21.93 -7.90
CA LEU A 44 19.06 -21.68 -6.47
C LEU A 44 17.63 -21.55 -5.92
N THR A 45 17.51 -21.74 -4.61
CA THR A 45 16.27 -21.46 -3.89
C THR A 45 16.03 -19.95 -3.77
N THR A 46 14.78 -19.53 -3.65
CA THR A 46 14.41 -18.12 -3.45
C THR A 46 15.17 -17.47 -2.28
N ARG A 47 15.38 -18.22 -1.19
CA ARG A 47 16.12 -17.75 -0.01
C ARG A 47 17.59 -17.47 -0.33
N GLN A 48 18.25 -18.38 -1.05
CA GLN A 48 19.63 -18.19 -1.48
C GLN A 48 19.77 -17.00 -2.44
N ASN A 49 18.82 -16.83 -3.37
CA ASN A 49 18.81 -15.66 -4.25
C ASN A 49 18.62 -14.34 -3.50
N TYR A 50 17.78 -14.32 -2.47
CA TYR A 50 17.66 -13.14 -1.61
C TYR A 50 18.97 -12.80 -0.91
N VAL A 51 19.69 -13.79 -0.38
CA VAL A 51 21.03 -13.57 0.19
C VAL A 51 21.99 -12.98 -0.85
N ASN A 52 22.01 -13.50 -2.08
CA ASN A 52 22.85 -12.98 -3.17
C ASN A 52 22.50 -11.55 -3.57
N LEU A 53 21.23 -11.17 -3.44
CA LEU A 53 20.74 -9.79 -3.66
C LEU A 53 20.97 -8.87 -2.46
N GLY A 54 21.45 -9.38 -1.32
CA GLY A 54 21.55 -8.62 -0.06
C GLY A 54 20.21 -8.40 0.63
N LEU A 55 19.18 -9.17 0.28
CA LEU A 55 17.84 -9.10 0.86
C LEU A 55 17.66 -10.16 1.95
N GLN A 56 16.85 -9.84 2.95
CA GLN A 56 16.48 -10.80 3.98
C GLN A 56 15.39 -11.75 3.47
N ALA A 57 15.57 -13.04 3.74
CA ALA A 57 14.63 -14.06 3.28
C ALA A 57 13.31 -14.07 4.03
N ASP A 58 13.35 -13.88 5.35
CA ASP A 58 12.19 -13.84 6.23
C ASP A 58 12.15 -12.47 6.93
N PRO A 59 11.36 -11.49 6.43
CA PRO A 59 11.34 -10.13 6.98
C PRO A 59 10.96 -10.08 8.46
N ASN A 60 10.03 -10.95 8.86
CA ASN A 60 9.53 -11.01 10.23
C ASN A 60 10.55 -11.66 11.20
N ALA A 61 11.56 -12.36 10.71
CA ALA A 61 12.58 -12.99 11.57
C ALA A 61 13.68 -12.00 12.00
N HIS A 62 13.59 -10.73 11.62
CA HIS A 62 14.59 -9.73 11.99
C HIS A 62 14.44 -9.29 13.45
N ASP A 63 15.11 -10.01 14.36
CA ASP A 63 15.06 -9.76 15.80
C ASP A 63 15.48 -8.33 16.16
N ALA A 64 16.43 -7.74 15.44
CA ALA A 64 16.86 -6.36 15.69
C ALA A 64 15.75 -5.33 15.39
N LEU A 65 14.87 -5.58 14.39
CA LEU A 65 13.73 -4.70 14.12
C LEU A 65 12.67 -4.85 15.22
N ARG A 66 12.37 -6.08 15.64
CA ARG A 66 11.44 -6.34 16.75
C ARG A 66 11.90 -5.68 18.04
N LYS A 67 13.16 -5.90 18.42
CA LYS A 67 13.77 -5.30 19.61
C LYS A 67 13.86 -3.77 19.52
N SER A 68 14.00 -3.19 18.33
CA SER A 68 13.99 -1.74 18.17
C SER A 68 12.61 -1.11 18.36
N ILE A 69 11.54 -1.87 18.14
CA ILE A 69 10.15 -1.42 18.35
C ILE A 69 9.71 -1.69 19.80
N GLU A 70 10.23 -2.75 20.41
CA GLU A 70 9.97 -3.14 21.80
C GLU A 70 10.51 -2.07 22.77
N GLY A 71 9.66 -1.11 23.12
CA GLY A 71 9.99 0.01 24.00
C GLY A 71 10.24 1.36 23.30
N ALA A 72 10.02 1.45 21.98
CA ALA A 72 10.03 2.75 21.29
C ALA A 72 8.83 3.60 21.72
N GLU A 73 9.07 4.84 22.14
CA GLU A 73 7.99 5.81 22.38
C GLU A 73 7.23 6.05 21.06
N GLY A 74 5.96 5.60 21.00
CA GLY A 74 5.14 5.61 19.78
C GLY A 74 4.53 4.26 19.39
N THR A 75 4.69 3.21 20.19
CA THR A 75 3.83 2.03 20.09
C THR A 75 2.37 2.42 20.36
N LEU A 76 1.43 1.79 19.64
CA LEU A 76 -0.01 2.13 19.61
C LEU A 76 -0.70 2.27 20.99
N GLU A 77 -0.08 1.73 22.04
CA GLU A 77 -0.58 1.77 23.41
C GLU A 77 -0.14 3.01 24.21
N ALA A 78 0.93 3.71 23.81
CA ALA A 78 1.55 4.78 24.61
C ALA A 78 1.29 6.21 24.11
N ALA A 79 0.87 6.39 22.85
CA ALA A 79 0.67 7.71 22.26
C ALA A 79 -0.79 7.87 21.81
N ASP A 80 -1.61 8.44 22.68
CA ASP A 80 -2.84 9.17 22.40
C ASP A 80 -3.47 8.90 21.01
N GLU A 81 -4.48 8.02 20.97
CA GLU A 81 -5.31 7.68 19.79
C GLU A 81 -5.84 8.91 19.02
N ALA A 82 -5.83 10.09 19.63
CA ALA A 82 -6.39 11.32 19.08
C ALA A 82 -5.45 12.16 18.19
N ARG A 83 -4.13 11.88 18.12
CA ARG A 83 -3.17 12.81 17.48
C ARG A 83 -2.39 12.30 16.27
N LEU A 84 -2.31 10.99 16.01
CA LEU A 84 -1.42 10.47 14.96
C LEU A 84 -2.05 10.23 13.58
N PHE A 85 -3.38 10.31 13.44
CA PHE A 85 -4.05 10.05 12.17
C PHE A 85 -5.01 11.18 11.80
N GLU A 86 -4.50 12.33 11.35
CA GLU A 86 -5.35 13.20 10.51
C GLU A 86 -4.61 14.13 9.55
N VAL A 87 -3.47 13.67 9.04
CA VAL A 87 -2.89 14.16 7.79
C VAL A 87 -2.84 12.96 6.85
N PRO A 88 -3.38 13.01 5.62
CA PRO A 88 -3.20 11.92 4.68
C PRO A 88 -1.70 11.64 4.47
N ASP A 89 -1.26 10.42 4.75
CA ASP A 89 0.12 9.91 4.64
C ASP A 89 0.81 10.18 3.29
N SER A 90 0.06 10.65 2.30
CA SER A 90 0.50 10.87 0.92
C SER A 90 1.45 12.06 0.72
N ASP A 91 1.59 12.95 1.70
CA ASP A 91 2.40 14.17 1.55
C ASP A 91 3.73 14.15 2.33
N PHE A 92 3.92 13.26 3.32
CA PHE A 92 5.12 13.29 4.18
C PHE A 92 5.98 12.01 4.15
N LEU A 93 5.47 10.88 3.66
CA LEU A 93 6.14 9.59 3.74
C LEU A 93 6.58 9.08 2.36
N GLY A 94 7.69 9.64 1.87
CA GLY A 94 8.48 9.07 0.77
C GLY A 94 8.53 9.88 -0.54
N GLU A 95 9.45 9.50 -1.43
CA GLU A 95 9.50 10.02 -2.80
C GLU A 95 8.18 9.71 -3.50
N ARG A 96 7.34 10.74 -3.67
CA ARG A 96 6.04 10.58 -4.32
C ARG A 96 6.27 10.05 -5.73
N ASN A 97 5.50 9.02 -6.11
CA ASN A 97 5.54 8.51 -7.49
C ASN A 97 5.36 9.70 -8.46
N PRO A 98 6.36 10.01 -9.31
CA PRO A 98 6.35 11.20 -10.16
C PRO A 98 5.26 11.15 -11.22
N LYS A 99 4.72 9.96 -11.51
CA LYS A 99 3.58 9.79 -12.42
C LYS A 99 2.24 10.20 -11.79
N ARG A 100 2.18 10.34 -10.46
CA ARG A 100 0.96 10.78 -9.78
C ARG A 100 0.92 12.30 -9.80
N ALA A 101 -0.18 12.86 -10.31
CA ALA A 101 -0.45 14.28 -10.30
C ALA A 101 -0.39 14.85 -8.87
N ALA A 102 -0.07 16.14 -8.77
CA ALA A 102 -0.07 16.82 -7.49
C ALA A 102 -1.46 16.83 -6.88
N ASN A 103 -1.51 16.67 -5.56
CA ASN A 103 -2.75 16.82 -4.83
C ASN A 103 -3.19 18.28 -4.99
N TYR A 104 -4.24 18.49 -5.78
CA TYR A 104 -4.74 19.80 -6.17
C TYR A 104 -5.97 20.17 -5.34
N VAL A 105 -6.02 21.43 -4.88
CA VAL A 105 -7.23 22.04 -4.29
C VAL A 105 -7.77 23.04 -5.31
N SER A 106 -9.06 22.91 -5.65
CA SER A 106 -9.71 23.84 -6.56
C SER A 106 -9.77 25.25 -5.97
N GLU A 107 -9.71 26.28 -6.79
CA GLU A 107 -9.84 27.67 -6.35
C GLU A 107 -11.17 27.95 -5.64
N GLU A 108 -12.26 27.33 -6.13
CA GLU A 108 -13.59 27.45 -5.52
C GLU A 108 -13.64 26.76 -4.16
N GLU A 109 -12.97 25.62 -4.04
CA GLU A 109 -12.84 24.89 -2.78
C GLU A 109 -12.03 25.70 -1.76
N ALA A 110 -10.95 26.35 -2.19
CA ALA A 110 -10.18 27.25 -1.34
C ALA A 110 -11.03 28.45 -0.87
N LYS A 111 -11.81 29.09 -1.76
CA LYS A 111 -12.73 30.18 -1.39
C LYS A 111 -13.77 29.72 -0.38
N TYR A 112 -14.33 28.53 -0.58
CA TYR A 112 -15.30 27.92 0.33
C TYR A 112 -14.72 27.69 1.72
N LEU A 113 -13.56 27.05 1.81
CA LEU A 113 -12.87 26.77 3.06
C LEU A 113 -12.44 28.04 3.78
N ARG A 114 -11.93 29.05 3.06
CA ARG A 114 -11.57 30.36 3.64
C ARG A 114 -12.75 31.04 4.33
N LYS A 115 -13.95 30.92 3.76
CA LYS A 115 -15.18 31.46 4.40
C LYS A 115 -15.50 30.75 5.71
N LEU A 116 -15.29 29.43 5.78
CA LEU A 116 -15.51 28.65 7.00
C LEU A 116 -14.47 28.97 8.08
N ILE A 117 -13.20 29.02 7.69
CA ILE A 117 -12.07 29.37 8.57
C ILE A 117 -12.24 30.79 9.12
N ALA A 118 -12.63 31.76 8.28
CA ALA A 118 -12.84 33.14 8.73
C ALA A 118 -13.96 33.27 9.78
N LYS A 119 -14.94 32.35 9.80
CA LYS A 119 -16.08 32.41 10.73
C LYS A 119 -15.86 31.59 12.00
N HIS A 120 -15.26 30.40 11.89
CA HIS A 120 -15.16 29.42 12.99
C HIS A 120 -13.72 29.10 13.42
N GLY A 121 -12.71 29.61 12.72
CA GLY A 121 -11.30 29.37 13.04
C GLY A 121 -10.90 27.91 12.88
N GLU A 122 -10.54 27.26 13.99
CA GLU A 122 -10.12 25.84 14.04
C GLU A 122 -11.23 24.92 14.61
N ASP A 123 -12.41 25.45 14.91
CA ASP A 123 -13.52 24.68 15.49
C ASP A 123 -14.32 23.91 14.42
N TYR A 124 -13.80 22.77 13.96
CA TYR A 124 -14.42 21.97 12.89
C TYR A 124 -15.83 21.47 13.21
N LYS A 125 -16.12 21.13 14.47
CA LYS A 125 -17.46 20.71 14.92
C LYS A 125 -18.51 21.83 14.80
N LYS A 126 -18.09 23.09 14.92
CA LYS A 126 -18.97 24.26 14.68
C LYS A 126 -19.15 24.50 13.18
N MET A 127 -18.10 24.33 12.39
CA MET A 127 -18.18 24.40 10.92
C MET A 127 -19.15 23.37 10.34
N GLU A 128 -19.10 22.13 10.85
CA GLU A 128 -20.01 21.06 10.43
C GLU A 128 -21.48 21.45 10.65
N ARG A 129 -21.78 22.01 11.82
CA ARG A 129 -23.14 22.42 12.23
C ARG A 129 -23.64 23.69 11.53
N ASP A 130 -22.78 24.45 10.87
CA ASP A 130 -23.17 25.69 10.20
C ASP A 130 -23.80 25.40 8.83
N ILE A 131 -25.08 25.08 8.82
CA ILE A 131 -25.86 24.75 7.62
C ILE A 131 -25.78 25.84 6.54
N LYS A 132 -25.57 27.11 6.92
CA LYS A 132 -25.57 28.25 5.99
C LYS A 132 -24.23 28.41 5.29
N THR A 133 -23.12 28.27 6.01
CA THR A 133 -21.79 28.40 5.41
C THR A 133 -21.28 27.08 4.86
N ASN A 134 -21.58 25.97 5.54
CA ASN A 134 -21.26 24.61 5.10
C ASN A 134 -22.39 24.06 4.20
N ASN A 135 -22.64 24.73 3.08
CA ASN A 135 -23.75 24.38 2.18
C ASN A 135 -23.68 22.93 1.66
N MET A 136 -22.46 22.36 1.56
CA MET A 136 -22.26 20.97 1.13
C MET A 136 -22.33 19.95 2.28
N GLN A 137 -22.64 20.40 3.50
CA GLN A 137 -22.77 19.56 4.69
C GLN A 137 -21.59 18.60 4.87
N TRP A 138 -20.37 19.11 4.70
CA TRP A 138 -19.18 18.29 4.91
C TRP A 138 -19.05 17.92 6.39
N THR A 139 -18.68 16.65 6.62
CA THR A 139 -18.42 16.13 7.96
C THR A 139 -17.19 16.79 8.57
N GLU A 140 -17.11 16.79 9.90
CA GLU A 140 -15.99 17.34 10.67
C GLU A 140 -14.62 16.87 10.13
N GLN A 141 -14.48 15.56 9.90
CA GLN A 141 -13.24 14.96 9.42
C GLN A 141 -12.87 15.42 8.00
N LYS A 142 -13.86 15.61 7.13
CA LYS A 142 -13.64 16.09 5.77
C LYS A 142 -13.16 17.54 5.78
N LEU A 143 -13.77 18.38 6.62
CA LEU A 143 -13.35 19.77 6.84
C LEU A 143 -11.93 19.84 7.40
N ARG A 144 -11.61 19.03 8.42
CA ARG A 144 -10.27 18.98 9.01
C ARG A 144 -9.19 18.64 7.98
N ARG A 145 -9.37 17.58 7.19
CA ARG A 145 -8.39 17.17 6.14
C ARG A 145 -8.23 18.24 5.06
N ARG A 146 -9.32 18.90 4.66
CA ARG A 146 -9.29 19.93 3.61
C ARG A 146 -8.67 21.23 4.09
N CYS A 147 -9.00 21.67 5.30
CA CYS A 147 -8.39 22.85 5.93
C CYS A 147 -6.89 22.63 6.17
N ALA A 148 -6.48 21.46 6.66
CA ALA A 148 -5.06 21.13 6.83
C ALA A 148 -4.30 21.21 5.50
N ARG A 149 -4.87 20.69 4.41
CA ARG A 149 -4.27 20.81 3.08
C ARG A 149 -4.20 22.27 2.60
N LEU A 150 -5.25 23.06 2.83
CA LEU A 150 -5.23 24.47 2.46
C LEU A 150 -4.11 25.23 3.21
N ALA A 151 -3.93 24.97 4.50
CA ALA A 151 -2.85 25.57 5.30
C ALA A 151 -1.46 25.21 4.75
N LEU A 152 -1.24 23.97 4.31
CA LEU A 152 0.02 23.55 3.67
C LEU A 152 0.26 24.20 2.31
N LEU A 153 -0.82 24.46 1.55
CA LEU A 153 -0.74 25.20 0.30
C LEU A 153 -0.43 26.68 0.53
N ASP A 154 -1.10 27.32 1.48
CA ASP A 154 -0.87 28.73 1.85
C ASP A 154 0.55 28.92 2.46
N ALA A 155 1.08 27.91 3.17
CA ALA A 155 2.47 27.88 3.64
C ALA A 155 3.50 27.55 2.53
N ASN A 156 3.05 27.36 1.28
CA ASN A 156 3.86 26.96 0.12
C ASN A 156 4.72 25.70 0.30
N ILE A 157 4.40 24.84 1.27
CA ILE A 157 5.18 23.62 1.59
C ILE A 157 5.00 22.56 0.49
N ILE A 158 3.80 22.44 -0.06
CA ILE A 158 3.46 21.46 -1.11
C ILE A 158 3.96 21.90 -2.49
N ASN A 159 4.05 23.21 -2.71
CA ASN A 159 4.30 23.81 -4.01
C ASN A 159 5.70 24.43 -4.07
N LYS A 160 6.71 23.79 -3.47
CA LYS A 160 8.10 24.25 -3.64
C LYS A 160 8.46 24.05 -5.12
N PRO A 161 8.63 25.13 -5.92
CA PRO A 161 9.15 24.95 -7.26
C PRO A 161 10.51 24.28 -7.10
N GLN A 162 10.73 23.17 -7.81
CA GLN A 162 12.05 22.60 -7.97
C GLN A 162 12.96 23.77 -8.37
N GLN A 163 13.90 24.14 -7.51
CA GLN A 163 14.93 25.09 -7.89
C GLN A 163 15.65 24.43 -9.05
N THR A 164 15.38 24.90 -10.27
CA THR A 164 16.20 24.62 -11.44
C THR A 164 17.49 25.38 -11.21
N GLU A 165 18.35 24.85 -10.33
CA GLU A 165 19.74 25.28 -10.27
C GLU A 165 20.33 25.04 -11.66
N GLY A 166 20.89 26.12 -12.20
CA GLY A 166 21.06 26.30 -13.62
C GLY A 166 21.94 25.22 -14.24
N ALA A 167 21.44 24.63 -15.33
CA ALA A 167 22.29 24.23 -16.42
C ALA A 167 22.85 25.50 -17.08
N GLN A 168 23.89 26.06 -16.47
CA GLN A 168 24.82 26.98 -17.11
C GLN A 168 26.07 26.18 -17.50
N GLY A 169 26.41 26.18 -18.79
CA GLY A 169 27.69 25.68 -19.32
C GLY A 169 27.54 24.49 -20.25
#